data_AF-A0AAE5CSX5-F1
#
_entry.id   AF-A0AAE5CSX5-F1
#
_cell.length_a   1.000
_cell.length_b   1.000
_cell.length_c   1.000
_cell.angle_alpha   90.00
_cell.angle_beta   90.00
_cell.angle_gamma   90.00
#
_symmetry.space_group_name_H-M   'P 1'
#
loop_
_entity.id
_entity.type
_entity.pdbx_description
1 polymer ?
#
loop_
_entity_poly.entity_id
_entity_poly.type
_entity_poly.pdbx_seq_one_letter_code
_entity_poly.pdbx_strand_id
1 'polypeptide(L)'
;MRGRRQRKTNLNLIWAFIGLIAITFAVRQVEVIRVRNRLAQLESEIEYYMMLNSALEEQAQTLGSEEYIEKAAREKLGLVMPGEVQYIPIKDGEDR
;
A
#
# COMPACT_ATOMS: atom_id res chain seq x y z
N MET A 1 26.34 -68.03 33.50
CA MET A 1 25.73 -66.83 34.10
C MET A 1 25.38 -65.81 33.00
N ARG A 2 24.08 -65.55 32.83
CA ARG A 2 23.41 -64.41 32.16
C ARG A 2 24.06 -63.80 30.90
N GLY A 3 23.63 -64.28 29.73
CA GLY A 3 23.88 -63.63 28.44
C GLY A 3 23.13 -62.28 28.35
N ARG A 4 23.89 -61.19 28.18
CA ARG A 4 23.37 -59.86 27.83
C ARG A 4 22.95 -59.88 26.35
N ARG A 5 21.69 -60.19 26.07
CA ARG A 5 21.06 -59.85 24.80
C ARG A 5 20.98 -58.32 24.70
N GLN A 6 21.88 -57.72 23.92
CA GLN A 6 21.76 -56.32 23.57
C GLN A 6 20.47 -56.12 22.77
N ARG A 7 19.51 -55.40 23.35
CA ARG A 7 18.35 -54.88 22.61
C ARG A 7 18.84 -53.80 21.66
N LYS A 8 19.28 -54.18 20.45
CA LYS A 8 19.44 -53.26 19.31
C LYS A 8 18.06 -52.91 18.73
N THR A 9 17.20 -52.36 19.56
CA THR A 9 15.86 -51.95 19.14
C THR A 9 15.72 -50.45 19.40
N ASN A 10 15.41 -49.73 18.32
CA ASN A 10 14.68 -48.45 18.26
C ASN A 10 15.48 -47.16 17.94
N LEU A 11 16.79 -47.17 17.68
CA LEU A 11 17.49 -45.94 17.27
C LEU A 11 16.93 -45.37 15.95
N ASN A 12 16.64 -46.25 14.98
CA ASN A 12 16.01 -45.86 13.72
C ASN A 12 14.58 -45.32 13.94
N LEU A 13 13.84 -45.85 14.91
CA LEU A 13 12.50 -45.36 15.27
C LEU A 13 12.57 -43.97 15.92
N ILE A 14 13.59 -43.72 16.75
CA ILE A 14 13.84 -42.40 17.34
C ILE A 14 14.17 -41.38 16.25
N TRP A 15 15.03 -41.74 15.29
CA TRP A 15 15.33 -40.87 14.14
C TRP A 15 14.09 -40.61 13.27
N ALA A 16 13.27 -41.63 13.02
CA ALA A 16 12.01 -41.47 12.29
C ALA A 16 11.04 -40.53 13.04
N PHE A 17 10.95 -40.65 14.37
CA PHE A 17 10.12 -39.79 15.20
C PHE A 17 10.60 -38.33 15.19
N ILE A 18 11.91 -38.10 15.31
CA ILE A 18 12.51 -36.76 15.20
C ILE A 18 12.26 -36.17 13.82
N GLY A 19 12.43 -36.96 12.75
CA GLY A 19 12.14 -36.54 11.38
C GLY A 19 10.68 -36.12 11.20
N LEU A 20 9.74 -36.85 11.77
CA LEU A 20 8.31 -36.53 11.72
C LEU A 20 8.00 -35.21 12.44
N ILE A 21 8.60 -34.97 13.60
CA ILE A 21 8.46 -33.68 14.32
C ILE A 21 9.08 -32.54 13.51
N ALA A 22 10.26 -32.74 12.92
CA ALA A 22 10.93 -31.72 12.11
C ALA A 22 10.10 -31.35 10.88
N ILE A 23 9.50 -32.32 10.20
CA ILE A 23 8.64 -32.08 9.02
C ILE A 23 7.39 -31.30 9.41
N THR A 24 6.70 -31.73 10.47
CA THR A 24 5.48 -31.03 10.94
C THR A 24 5.78 -29.60 11.37
N PHE A 25 6.91 -29.38 12.06
CA PHE A 25 7.37 -28.05 12.43
C PHE A 25 7.73 -27.19 11.21
N ALA A 26 8.43 -27.75 10.22
CA ALA A 26 8.81 -27.04 9.00
C ALA A 26 7.56 -26.57 8.21
N VAL A 27 6.55 -27.43 8.05
CA VAL A 27 5.30 -27.07 7.37
C VAL A 27 4.59 -25.92 8.08
N ARG A 28 4.51 -25.97 9.42
CA ARG A 28 3.91 -24.89 10.22
C ARG A 28 4.69 -23.58 10.11
N GLN A 29 6.01 -23.64 10.07
CA GLN A 29 6.84 -22.44 9.93
C GLN A 29 6.63 -21.75 8.58
N VAL A 30 6.44 -22.50 7.49
CA VAL A 30 6.13 -21.92 6.17
C VAL A 30 4.80 -21.16 6.20
N GLU A 31 3.79 -21.72 6.88
CA GLU A 31 2.48 -21.07 7.04
C GLU A 31 2.59 -19.75 7.81
N VAL A 32 3.34 -19.76 8.93
CA VAL A 32 3.59 -18.55 9.74
C VAL A 32 4.32 -17.48 8.93
N ILE A 33 5.36 -17.84 8.18
CA ILE A 33 6.10 -16.90 7.32
C ILE A 33 5.17 -16.28 6.27
N ARG A 34 4.32 -17.10 5.63
CA ARG A 34 3.37 -16.60 4.64
C ARG A 34 2.39 -15.60 5.24
N VAL A 35 1.84 -15.88 6.42
CA VAL A 35 0.93 -14.98 7.13
C VAL A 35 1.64 -13.68 7.50
N ARG A 36 2.85 -13.75 8.05
CA ARG A 36 3.65 -12.56 8.39
C ARG A 36 3.95 -11.68 7.18
N ASN A 37 4.34 -12.27 6.06
CA ASN A 37 4.58 -11.51 4.83
C ASN A 37 3.31 -10.82 4.34
N ARG A 38 2.16 -11.50 4.45
CA ARG A 38 0.88 -10.90 4.06
C ARG A 38 0.46 -9.76 4.99
N LEU A 39 0.73 -9.88 6.29
CA LEU A 39 0.52 -8.78 7.24
C LEU A 39 1.39 -7.57 6.88
N ALA A 40 2.68 -7.77 6.64
CA ALA A 40 3.58 -6.68 6.27
C ALA A 40 3.16 -5.99 4.95
N GLN A 41 2.65 -6.77 3.97
CA GLN A 41 2.10 -6.20 2.75
C GLN A 41 0.85 -5.36 3.00
N LEU A 42 -0.09 -5.87 3.81
CA LEU A 42 -1.32 -5.15 4.16
C LEU A 42 -1.02 -3.88 4.97
N GLU A 43 -0.08 -3.92 5.90
CA GLU A 43 0.36 -2.74 6.66
C GLU A 43 0.93 -1.66 5.73
N SER A 44 1.79 -2.05 4.79
CA SER A 44 2.32 -1.13 3.77
C SER A 44 1.23 -0.55 2.87
N GLU A 45 0.22 -1.35 2.51
CA GLU A 45 -0.90 -0.91 1.68
C GLU A 45 -1.80 0.08 2.44
N ILE A 46 -2.05 -0.17 3.72
CA ILE A 46 -2.78 0.76 4.60
C ILE A 46 -2.04 2.09 4.71
N GLU A 47 -0.73 2.06 4.96
CA GLU A 47 0.08 3.28 5.07
C GLU A 47 0.06 4.09 3.77
N TYR A 48 0.18 3.41 2.62
CA TYR A 48 0.07 4.04 1.31
C TYR A 48 -1.30 4.71 1.11
N TYR A 49 -2.41 4.03 1.40
CA TYR A 49 -3.74 4.61 1.24
C TYR A 49 -4.03 5.72 2.25
N MET A 50 -3.49 5.64 3.46
CA MET A 50 -3.60 6.74 4.44
C MET A 50 -2.92 8.01 3.91
N MET A 51 -1.70 7.89 3.39
CA MET A 51 -0.97 9.01 2.79
C MET A 51 -1.70 9.58 1.57
N LEU A 52 -2.24 8.70 0.72
CA LEU A 52 -3.02 9.12 -0.44
C LEU A 52 -4.29 9.85 -0.01
N ASN A 53 -5.01 9.33 0.97
CA ASN A 53 -6.23 9.95 1.46
C ASN A 53 -5.95 11.33 2.06
N SER A 54 -4.90 11.49 2.88
CA SER A 54 -4.53 12.79 3.42
C SER A 54 -4.19 13.82 2.33
N ALA A 55 -3.47 13.39 1.29
CA ALA A 55 -3.12 14.25 0.17
C ALA A 55 -4.36 14.63 -0.67
N LEU A 56 -5.34 13.73 -0.80
CA LEU A 56 -6.61 14.01 -1.48
C LEU A 56 -7.49 14.95 -0.65
N GLU A 57 -7.53 14.80 0.67
CA GLU A 57 -8.24 15.70 1.57
C GLU A 57 -7.68 17.13 1.51
N GLU A 58 -6.35 17.29 1.50
CA GLU A 58 -5.71 18.60 1.34
C GLU A 58 -6.05 19.25 -0.02
N GLN A 59 -6.03 18.47 -1.09
CA GLN A 59 -6.45 18.95 -2.42
C GLN A 59 -7.93 19.35 -2.42
N ALA A 60 -8.80 18.54 -1.82
CA ALA A 60 -10.23 18.83 -1.74
C ALA A 60 -10.50 20.12 -0.95
N GLN A 61 -9.79 20.34 0.17
CA GLN A 61 -9.88 21.58 0.94
C GLN A 61 -9.43 22.80 0.12
N THR A 62 -8.33 22.67 -0.62
CA THR A 62 -7.81 23.74 -1.48
C THR A 62 -8.82 24.11 -2.57
N LEU A 63 -9.37 23.10 -3.26
CA LEU A 63 -10.37 23.29 -4.31
C LEU A 63 -11.70 23.83 -3.78
N GLY A 64 -12.07 23.49 -2.54
CA GLY A 64 -13.29 23.95 -1.88
C GLY A 64 -13.17 25.32 -1.21
N SER A 65 -11.98 25.93 -1.18
CA SER A 65 -11.80 27.27 -0.62
C SER A 65 -12.54 28.33 -1.43
N GLU A 66 -13.10 29.34 -0.76
CA GLU A 66 -13.82 30.44 -1.43
C GLU A 66 -12.94 31.15 -2.47
N GLU A 67 -11.65 31.32 -2.17
CA GLU A 67 -10.67 31.93 -3.07
C GLU A 67 -10.51 31.13 -4.37
N TYR A 68 -10.40 29.80 -4.27
CA TYR A 68 -10.29 28.94 -5.45
C TYR A 68 -11.60 28.91 -6.25
N ILE A 69 -12.75 28.87 -5.56
CA ILE A 69 -14.08 28.92 -6.19
C ILE A 69 -14.29 30.25 -6.92
N GLU A 70 -13.98 31.38 -6.29
CA GLU A 70 -14.07 32.71 -6.89
C GLU A 70 -13.16 32.82 -8.11
N LYS A 71 -11.89 32.40 -7.98
CA LYS A 71 -10.93 32.40 -9.09
C LYS A 71 -11.43 31.53 -10.26
N ALA A 72 -11.88 30.32 -10.00
CA ALA A 72 -12.42 29.42 -11.02
C ALA A 72 -13.69 29.98 -11.69
N ALA A 73 -14.56 30.64 -10.92
CA ALA A 73 -15.74 31.32 -11.44
C ALA A 73 -15.34 32.52 -12.32
N ARG A 74 -14.35 33.33 -11.89
CA ARG A 74 -13.83 34.46 -12.66
C ARG A 74 -13.28 34.01 -14.01
N GLU A 75 -12.42 32.99 -14.01
CA GLU A 75 -11.85 32.43 -15.24
C GLU A 75 -12.94 31.92 -16.21
N LYS A 76 -13.94 31.19 -15.70
CA LYS A 76 -15.04 30.65 -16.52
C LYS A 76 -16.00 31.71 -17.05
N LEU A 77 -16.25 32.75 -16.27
CA LEU A 77 -17.15 33.85 -16.63
C LEU A 77 -16.44 34.98 -17.40
N GLY A 78 -15.12 34.89 -17.58
CA GLY A 78 -14.31 35.94 -18.20
C GLY A 78 -14.26 37.22 -17.38
N LEU A 79 -14.41 37.13 -16.05
CA LEU A 79 -14.38 38.24 -15.11
C LEU A 79 -12.96 38.48 -14.59
N VAL A 80 -12.64 39.73 -14.24
CA VAL A 80 -11.36 40.14 -13.65
C VAL A 80 -11.60 40.83 -12.30
N MET A 81 -10.61 40.82 -11.40
CA MET A 81 -10.73 41.52 -10.13
C MET A 81 -10.73 43.05 -10.31
N PRO A 82 -11.30 43.82 -9.37
CA PRO A 82 -11.16 45.27 -9.36
C PRO A 82 -9.68 45.68 -9.38
N GLY A 83 -9.27 46.41 -10.42
CA GLY A 83 -7.88 46.84 -10.62
C GLY A 83 -7.05 45.98 -11.59
N GLU A 84 -7.58 44.85 -12.07
CA GLU A 84 -6.97 44.05 -13.14
C GLU A 84 -7.40 44.54 -14.54
N VAL A 85 -6.51 44.42 -15.53
CA VAL A 85 -6.77 44.80 -16.94
C VAL A 85 -6.93 43.55 -17.79
N GLN A 86 -8.10 43.39 -18.42
CA GLN A 86 -8.38 42.28 -19.34
C GLN A 86 -7.72 42.51 -20.71
N TYR A 87 -6.88 41.58 -21.15
CA TYR A 87 -6.31 41.58 -22.50
C TYR A 87 -7.12 40.62 -23.40
N ILE A 88 -7.74 41.16 -24.44
CA ILE A 88 -8.44 40.36 -25.46
C ILE A 88 -7.51 40.28 -26.67
N PRO A 89 -6.96 39.09 -27.01
CA PRO A 89 -6.13 38.95 -28.19
C PRO A 89 -7.01 39.13 -29.43
N ILE A 90 -6.79 40.22 -30.15
CA ILE A 90 -7.38 40.44 -31.47
C ILE A 90 -6.62 39.50 -32.40
N LYS A 91 -7.31 38.49 -32.95
CA LYS A 91 -6.79 37.76 -34.11
C LYS A 91 -6.85 38.74 -35.28
N ASP A 92 -5.70 39.29 -35.64
CA ASP A 92 -5.56 40.05 -36.89
C ASP A 92 -5.99 39.15 -38.05
N GLY A 93 -6.90 39.68 -38.88
CA GLY A 93 -7.78 38.90 -39.74
C GLY A 93 -7.08 37.89 -40.66
N GLU A 94 -7.61 36.67 -40.65
CA GLU A 94 -7.66 35.86 -41.87
C GLU A 94 -8.72 36.48 -42.79
N ASP A 95 -8.33 37.50 -43.53
CA ASP A 95 -8.93 37.87 -44.80
C ASP A 95 -7.78 37.94 -45.83
N ARG A 96 -7.51 36.80 -46.49
CA ARG A 96 -6.83 36.71 -47.77
C ARG A 96 -7.50 35.67 -48.64
#